data_AF-A0A0F5VJK6-F1
#
_entry.id   AF-A0A0F5VJK6-F1
#
_cell.length_a   1.000
_cell.length_b   1.000
_cell.length_c   1.000
_cell.angle_alpha   90.00
_cell.angle_beta   90.00
_cell.angle_gamma   90.00
#
_symmetry.space_group_name_H-M   'P 1'
#
loop_
_entity.id
_entity.type
_entity.pdbx_description
1 polymer ?
#
loop_
_entity_poly.entity_id
_entity_poly.type
_entity_poly.pdbx_seq_one_letter_code
_entity_poly.pdbx_strand_id
1 'polypeptide(L)' 'PRHAALLDAVDELHDTARLSQPAWDALRVHYEDAQLLEFLVLTGWYRTISHLANGLQLEQEAWGTPFPATPVSRPGE' A
#
# COMPACT_ATOMS: atom_id res chain seq x y z
N PRO A 1 -9.47 6.26 12.96
CA PRO A 1 -8.31 5.75 13.75
C PRO A 1 -7.76 4.42 13.21
N ARG A 2 -8.58 3.36 13.13
CA ARG A 2 -8.16 2.03 12.62
C ARG A 2 -7.54 2.04 11.21
N HIS A 3 -8.24 2.60 10.22
CA HIS A 3 -7.71 2.65 8.85
C HIS A 3 -6.48 3.55 8.71
N ALA A 4 -6.38 4.62 9.51
CA ALA A 4 -5.21 5.48 9.51
C ALA A 4 -3.96 4.71 9.98
N ALA A 5 -4.06 4.01 11.11
CA ALA A 5 -2.96 3.17 11.60
C ALA A 5 -2.50 2.11 10.59
N LEU A 6 -3.45 1.55 9.80
CA LEU A 6 -3.11 0.61 8.73
C LEU A 6 -2.36 1.31 7.58
N LEU A 7 -2.86 2.46 7.10
CA LEU A 7 -2.23 3.21 6.01
C LEU A 7 -0.84 3.71 6.41
N ASP A 8 -0.70 4.30 7.60
CA ASP A 8 0.58 4.81 8.11
C ASP A 8 1.63 3.68 8.20
N ALA A 9 1.21 2.47 8.62
CA ALA A 9 2.08 1.30 8.67
C ALA A 9 2.44 0.75 7.28
N VAL A 10 1.53 0.82 6.30
CA VAL A 10 1.82 0.47 4.90
C VAL A 10 2.86 1.42 4.34
N ASP A 11 2.71 2.71 4.56
CA ASP A 11 3.64 3.74 4.08
C ASP A 11 5.04 3.52 4.68
N GLU A 12 5.13 3.28 6.00
CA GLU A 12 6.41 2.99 6.66
C GLU A 12 7.10 1.74 6.10
N LEU A 13 6.35 0.65 5.92
CA LEU A 13 6.85 -0.60 5.35
C LEU A 13 7.26 -0.45 3.87
N HIS A 14 6.53 0.35 3.11
CA HIS A 14 6.85 0.64 1.73
C HIS A 14 8.20 1.37 1.63
N ASP A 15 8.37 2.43 2.41
CA ASP A 15 9.54 3.30 2.36
C ASP A 15 10.79 2.63 2.93
N THR A 16 10.64 1.92 4.05
CA THR A 16 11.80 1.48 4.86
C THR A 16 11.97 -0.02 4.94
N ALA A 17 10.98 -0.80 4.52
CA ALA A 17 10.90 -2.25 4.78
C ALA A 17 11.04 -2.62 6.28
N ARG A 18 10.74 -1.66 7.16
CA ARG A 18 10.76 -1.81 8.61
C ARG A 18 9.46 -1.24 9.17
N LEU A 19 9.06 -1.76 10.31
CA LEU A 19 7.91 -1.26 11.05
C LEU A 19 8.37 -0.86 12.44
N SER A 20 8.15 0.39 12.80
CA SER A 20 8.53 0.92 14.10
C SER A 20 7.66 0.38 15.22
N GLN A 21 8.19 0.39 16.45
CA GLN A 21 7.42 -0.02 17.63
C GLN A 21 6.14 0.81 17.82
N PRO A 22 6.13 2.16 17.66
CA PRO A 22 4.91 2.95 17.76
C PRO A 22 3.85 2.55 16.72
N ALA A 23 4.24 2.28 15.47
CA ALA A 23 3.31 1.81 14.45
C ALA A 23 2.74 0.43 14.78
N TRP A 24 3.58 -0.49 15.25
CA TRP A 24 3.16 -1.81 15.72
C TRP A 24 2.14 -1.71 16.87
N ASP A 25 2.42 -0.88 17.87
CA ASP A 25 1.53 -0.69 19.01
C ASP A 25 0.19 -0.06 18.59
N ALA A 26 0.21 0.91 17.67
CA ALA A 26 -1.01 1.52 17.11
C ALA A 26 -1.88 0.50 16.37
N LEU A 27 -1.27 -0.42 15.64
CA LEU A 27 -1.99 -1.52 14.97
C LEU A 27 -2.62 -2.50 15.98
N ARG A 28 -1.90 -2.86 17.05
CA ARG A 28 -2.40 -3.79 18.08
C ARG A 28 -3.61 -3.28 18.87
N VAL A 29 -3.90 -1.98 18.85
CA VAL A 29 -5.15 -1.43 19.41
C VAL A 29 -6.37 -1.89 18.60
N HIS A 30 -6.20 -2.32 17.36
CA HIS A 30 -7.30 -2.54 16.41
C HIS A 30 -7.33 -3.92 15.75
N TYR A 31 -6.26 -4.71 15.87
CA TYR A 31 -6.08 -5.96 15.15
C TYR A 31 -5.43 -7.01 16.05
N GLU A 32 -5.83 -8.26 15.86
CA GLU A 32 -5.24 -9.42 16.52
C GLU A 32 -3.92 -9.82 15.85
N ASP A 33 -3.04 -10.49 16.60
CA ASP A 33 -1.70 -10.88 16.12
C ASP A 33 -1.74 -11.66 14.79
N ALA A 34 -2.73 -12.53 14.58
CA ALA A 34 -2.89 -13.26 13.33
C ALA A 34 -3.17 -12.35 12.12
N GLN A 35 -3.96 -11.29 12.31
CA GLN A 35 -4.26 -10.30 11.27
C GLN A 35 -3.03 -9.44 10.97
N LEU A 36 -2.21 -9.16 11.98
CA LEU A 36 -0.95 -8.42 11.80
C LEU A 36 0.09 -9.24 11.04
N LEU A 37 0.19 -10.55 11.31
CA LEU A 37 1.03 -11.45 10.53
C LEU A 37 0.58 -11.50 9.06
N GLU A 38 -0.73 -11.66 8.81
CA GLU A 38 -1.28 -11.63 7.45
C GLU A 38 -1.00 -10.29 6.76
N PHE A 39 -1.16 -9.17 7.46
CA PHE A 39 -0.82 -7.84 6.96
C PHE A 39 0.64 -7.72 6.51
N LEU A 40 1.59 -8.20 7.31
CA LEU A 40 3.02 -8.19 6.95
C LEU A 40 3.30 -9.05 5.71
N VAL A 41 2.63 -10.19 5.57
CA VAL A 41 2.75 -11.04 4.38
C VAL A 41 2.18 -10.35 3.15
N LEU A 42 0.97 -9.79 3.25
CA LEU A 42 0.30 -9.11 2.14
C LEU A 42 1.11 -7.90 1.65
N THR A 43 1.63 -7.08 2.56
CA THR A 43 2.47 -5.92 2.19
C THR A 43 3.73 -6.35 1.42
N GLY A 44 4.42 -7.42 1.87
CA GLY A 44 5.58 -7.97 1.17
C GLY A 44 5.23 -8.60 -0.19
N TRP A 45 4.13 -9.34 -0.28
CA TRP A 45 3.66 -9.95 -1.52
C TRP A 45 3.30 -8.90 -2.58
N TYR A 46 2.52 -7.87 -2.21
CA TYR A 46 2.16 -6.82 -3.17
C TYR A 46 3.35 -5.96 -3.59
N ARG A 47 4.35 -5.76 -2.72
CA ARG A 47 5.62 -5.13 -3.14
C ARG A 47 6.35 -5.98 -4.19
N THR A 48 6.41 -7.30 -3.99
CA THR A 48 7.02 -8.24 -4.94
C THR A 48 6.28 -8.25 -6.29
N ILE A 49 4.96 -8.35 -6.26
CA ILE A 49 4.11 -8.30 -7.47
C ILE A 49 4.32 -6.97 -8.20
N SER A 50 4.34 -5.85 -7.48
CA SER A 50 4.57 -4.52 -8.08
C SER A 50 5.95 -4.41 -8.72
N HIS A 51 7.00 -4.93 -8.08
CA HIS A 51 8.34 -4.96 -8.69
C HIS A 51 8.35 -5.77 -9.99
N LEU A 52 7.69 -6.92 -10.03
CA LEU A 52 7.59 -7.75 -11.24
C LEU A 52 6.79 -7.02 -12.34
N ALA A 53 5.61 -6.51 -12.02
CA ALA A 53 4.75 -5.83 -12.98
C ALA A 53 5.44 -4.60 -13.59
N ASN A 54 6.06 -3.78 -12.75
CA ASN A 54 6.78 -2.57 -13.18
C ASN A 54 8.06 -2.93 -13.95
N GLY A 55 8.84 -3.90 -13.47
CA GLY A 55 10.09 -4.32 -14.10
C GLY A 55 9.90 -4.98 -15.46
N LEU A 56 8.80 -5.72 -15.63
CA LEU A 56 8.42 -6.36 -16.90
C LEU A 56 7.58 -5.45 -17.82
N GLN A 57 7.18 -4.27 -17.35
CA GLN A 57 6.33 -3.32 -18.08
C GLN A 57 5.04 -3.97 -18.61
N LEU A 58 4.34 -4.70 -17.73
CA LEU A 58 3.11 -5.38 -18.12
C LEU A 58 2.07 -4.37 -18.64
N GLU A 59 1.43 -4.72 -19.75
CA GLU A 59 0.34 -3.92 -20.31
C GLU A 59 -0.88 -3.93 -19.38
N GLN A 60 -1.69 -2.87 -19.47
CA GLN A 60 -2.93 -2.81 -18.71
C GLN A 60 -3.94 -3.83 -19.25
N GLU A 61 -4.60 -4.52 -18.32
CA GLU A 61 -5.67 -5.46 -18.62
C GLU A 61 -6.86 -4.75 -19.29
N ALA A 62 -7.33 -5.24 -20.44
CA ALA A 62 -8.42 -4.61 -21.20
C ALA A 62 -9.77 -4.55 -20.46
N TRP A 63 -9.93 -5.37 -19.42
CA TRP A 63 -11.13 -5.45 -18.57
C TRP A 63 -10.99 -4.65 -17.26
N GLY A 64 -9.79 -4.16 -16.93
CA GLY A 64 -9.52 -3.40 -15.71
C GLY A 64 -10.11 -1.99 -15.79
N THR A 65 -10.62 -1.48 -14.66
CA THR A 65 -11.01 -0.06 -14.58
C THR A 65 -9.73 0.79 -14.62
N PRO A 66 -9.58 1.72 -15.58
CA PRO A 66 -8.39 2.55 -15.66
C PRO A 66 -8.32 3.50 -14.47
N PHE A 67 -7.10 3.89 -14.09
CA PHE A 67 -6.93 4.98 -13.13
C PHE A 67 -7.57 6.26 -13.67
N PRO A 68 -8.21 7.07 -12.82
CA PRO A 68 -8.73 8.35 -13.24
C PRO A 68 -7.60 9.20 -13.81
N ALA A 69 -7.82 9.77 -14.99
CA ALA A 69 -6.87 10.71 -15.56
C ALA A 69 -6.69 11.89 -14.60
N THR A 70 -5.45 12.26 -14.28
CA THR A 70 -5.17 13.49 -13.54
C THR A 70 -5.88 14.63 -14.27
N PRO A 71 -6.74 15.43 -13.61
CA PRO A 71 -7.36 16.58 -14.25
C PRO A 71 -6.23 17.45 -14.78
N VAL A 72 -6.19 17.66 -16.10
CA VAL A 72 -5.27 18.65 -16.67
C VAL A 72 -5.72 20.00 -16.10
N SER A 73 -4.87 20.64 -15.28
CA SER A 73 -5.12 22.01 -14.86
C SER A 73 -5.30 22.83 -16.12
N ARG A 74 -6.49 23.39 -16.34
CA ARG A 74 -6.71 24.28 -17.49
C ARG A 74 -5.75 25.46 -17.32
N PRO A 75 -4.94 25.82 -18.33
CA PRO A 75 -4.17 27.05 -18.24
C PRO A 75 -5.15 28.23 -18.28
N GLY A 76 -5.32 28.94 -17.15
CA GLY A 76 -6.00 30.24 -17.09
C GLY A 76 -7.21 30.40 -16.17
N GLU A 77 -7.15 29.92 -14.91
CA GLU A 77 -7.91 30.54 -13.80
C GLU A 77 -6.94 31.22 -12.83
#